data_AF-A0A497FGG4-F1
#
_entry.id   AF-A0A497FGG4-F1
#
_cell.length_a   1.000
_cell.length_b   1.000
_cell.length_c   1.000
_cell.angle_alpha   90.00
_cell.angle_beta   90.00
_cell.angle_gamma   90.00
#
_symmetry.space_group_name_H-M   'P 1'
#
loop_
_entity.id
_entity.type
_entity.pdbx_description
1 polymer ?
#
loop_
_entity_poly.entity_id
_entity_poly.type
_entity_poly.pdbx_seq_one_letter_code
_entity_poly.pdbx_strand_id
1 'polypeptide(L)'
;MKGGRLDKHILSYGKFRILFNEYGEVEKLEFRGRVFEGDGDVVHIPLHFLHRVKLSELPENVYIEPVLDVKNRVVYALNYGDLFNYEVLVGRGITIIDIMDRKKYWSKPISLDVYVSALDDVMAKLERQGFITRHAYVSFEDIGEDEFKLDDLYWDDDYFNMSFEYRLPLDTTVIKAVKFARKLIKIIEDYIEYKARKEAARSSKCVSEKTLLRKVDRLFREI
;
A
#
# COMPACT_ATOMS: atom_id res chain seq x y z
N MET A 1 8.50 28.78 7.18
CA MET A 1 9.76 28.42 6.47
C MET A 1 9.52 28.58 4.99
N LYS A 2 10.41 29.24 4.24
CA LYS A 2 10.30 29.33 2.77
C LYS A 2 10.82 28.02 2.18
N GLY A 3 9.91 27.09 1.86
CA GLY A 3 10.23 25.95 1.02
C GLY A 3 10.77 26.44 -0.31
N GLY A 4 11.98 26.03 -0.68
CA GLY A 4 12.57 26.40 -1.95
C GLY A 4 11.72 25.83 -3.08
N ARG A 5 11.11 26.70 -3.89
CA ARG A 5 10.53 26.32 -5.18
C ARG A 5 11.63 25.65 -5.99
N LEU A 6 11.45 24.39 -6.35
CA LEU A 6 12.31 23.74 -7.32
C LEU A 6 11.86 24.20 -8.71
N ASP A 7 12.80 24.43 -9.62
CA ASP A 7 12.44 24.63 -11.01
C ASP A 7 11.91 23.31 -11.59
N LYS A 8 10.93 23.40 -12.50
CA LYS A 8 10.49 22.24 -13.28
C LYS A 8 11.71 21.61 -13.94
N HIS A 9 11.90 20.32 -13.74
CA HIS A 9 13.07 19.63 -14.26
C HIS A 9 12.71 18.25 -14.81
N ILE A 10 13.55 17.78 -15.72
CA ILE A 10 13.43 16.46 -16.32
C ILE A 10 14.52 15.56 -15.75
N LEU A 11 14.13 14.40 -15.23
CA LEU A 11 15.02 13.33 -14.82
C LEU A 11 14.94 12.19 -15.83
N SER A 12 16.09 11.78 -16.38
CA SER A 12 16.20 10.55 -17.18
C SER A 12 16.84 9.47 -16.32
N TYR A 13 16.12 8.38 -16.05
CA TYR A 13 16.61 7.26 -15.27
C TYR A 13 16.29 5.93 -15.96
N GLY A 14 17.32 5.24 -16.44
CA GLY A 14 17.16 3.99 -17.18
C GLY A 14 16.26 4.17 -18.42
N LYS A 15 15.08 3.53 -18.40
CA LYS A 15 14.07 3.60 -19.48
C LYS A 15 12.97 4.63 -19.22
N PHE A 16 13.07 5.35 -18.11
CA PHE A 16 12.09 6.32 -17.66
C PHE A 16 12.62 7.73 -17.91
N ARG A 17 11.72 8.61 -18.33
CA ARG A 17 11.96 10.05 -18.37
C ARG A 17 10.81 10.73 -17.64
N ILE A 18 11.12 11.40 -16.54
CA ILE A 18 10.13 12.00 -15.63
C ILE A 18 10.24 13.51 -15.73
N LEU A 19 9.10 14.19 -15.83
CA LEU A 19 8.96 15.62 -15.65
C LEU A 19 8.41 15.87 -14.26
N PHE A 20 9.18 16.56 -13.42
CA PHE A 20 8.74 16.99 -12.10
C PHE A 20 8.21 18.43 -12.14
N ASN A 21 7.18 18.70 -11.34
CA ASN A 21 6.64 20.05 -11.15
C ASN A 21 7.48 20.85 -10.12
N GLU A 22 7.04 22.07 -9.82
CA GLU A 22 7.75 22.98 -8.91
C GLU A 22 7.73 22.55 -7.42
N TYR A 23 6.88 21.57 -7.09
CA TYR A 23 6.72 20.97 -5.76
C TYR A 23 7.52 19.66 -5.62
N GLY A 24 8.17 19.20 -6.70
CA GLY A 24 8.90 17.92 -6.73
C GLY A 24 8.02 16.70 -7.01
N GLU A 25 6.75 16.91 -7.38
CA GLU A 25 5.82 15.84 -7.73
C GLU A 25 5.94 15.48 -9.22
N VAL A 26 5.53 14.26 -9.57
CA VAL A 26 5.55 13.77 -10.94
C VAL A 26 4.42 14.42 -11.73
N GLU A 27 4.76 15.26 -12.71
CA GLU A 27 3.78 15.80 -13.65
C GLU A 27 3.51 14.80 -14.78
N LYS A 28 4.58 14.23 -15.34
CA LYS A 28 4.53 13.24 -16.44
C LYS A 28 5.66 12.24 -16.33
N LEU A 29 5.37 10.99 -16.70
CA LEU A 29 6.36 9.93 -16.84
C LEU A 29 6.26 9.31 -18.23
N GLU A 30 7.37 9.36 -18.97
CA GLU A 30 7.52 8.69 -20.25
C GLU A 30 8.19 7.32 -20.05
N PHE A 31 7.56 6.27 -20.56
CA PHE A 31 8.06 4.91 -20.52
C PHE A 31 7.61 4.14 -21.78
N ARG A 32 8.57 3.54 -22.49
CA ARG A 32 8.32 2.76 -23.72
C ARG A 32 7.49 3.51 -24.78
N GLY A 33 7.79 4.79 -24.99
CA GLY A 33 7.12 5.63 -25.98
C GLY A 33 5.69 6.04 -25.61
N ARG A 34 5.29 5.85 -24.35
CA ARG A 34 4.02 6.32 -23.79
C ARG A 34 4.25 7.31 -22.68
N VAL A 35 3.34 8.26 -22.55
CA VAL A 35 3.34 9.26 -21.48
C VAL A 35 2.18 8.96 -20.55
N PHE A 36 2.48 8.89 -19.26
CA PHE A 36 1.53 8.72 -18.17
C PHE A 36 1.52 10.01 -17.35
N GLU A 37 0.33 10.45 -16.94
CA GLU A 37 0.17 11.58 -16.02
C GLU A 37 0.48 11.10 -14.59
N GLY A 38 1.19 11.92 -13.82
CA GLY A 38 1.42 11.63 -12.40
C GLY A 38 0.33 12.20 -11.51
N ASP A 39 0.22 11.63 -10.32
CA ASP A 39 -0.65 12.04 -9.22
C ASP A 39 0.21 12.07 -7.96
N GLY A 40 0.67 13.27 -7.56
CA GLY A 40 1.72 13.40 -6.55
C GLY A 40 3.02 12.72 -6.98
N ASP A 41 3.52 11.80 -6.17
CA ASP A 41 4.70 10.95 -6.46
C ASP A 41 4.32 9.59 -7.10
N VAL A 42 3.04 9.36 -7.38
CA VAL A 42 2.50 8.13 -7.94
C VAL A 42 2.22 8.26 -9.44
N VAL A 43 2.47 7.19 -10.19
CA VAL A 43 2.11 7.08 -11.60
C VAL A 43 1.34 5.79 -11.85
N HIS A 44 0.12 5.94 -12.37
CA HIS A 44 -0.75 4.83 -12.74
C HIS A 44 -0.29 4.21 -14.06
N ILE A 45 0.22 2.98 -14.03
CA ILE A 45 0.70 2.29 -15.25
C ILE A 45 0.01 0.93 -15.40
N PRO A 46 -0.65 0.66 -16.54
CA PRO A 46 -1.25 -0.64 -16.80
C PRO A 46 -0.23 -1.78 -16.68
N LEU A 47 -0.57 -2.80 -15.91
CA LEU A 47 0.33 -3.89 -15.52
C LEU A 47 1.01 -4.58 -16.70
N HIS A 48 0.33 -4.65 -17.85
CA HIS A 48 0.86 -5.26 -19.07
C HIS A 48 2.09 -4.53 -19.65
N PHE A 49 2.31 -3.26 -19.32
CA PHE A 49 3.55 -2.56 -19.69
C PHE A 49 4.74 -2.93 -18.79
N LEU A 50 4.50 -3.51 -17.62
CA LEU A 50 5.49 -3.68 -16.54
C LEU A 50 6.14 -5.08 -16.50
N HIS A 51 5.83 -5.97 -17.46
CA HIS A 51 6.18 -7.41 -17.42
C HIS A 51 7.64 -7.80 -17.16
N ARG A 52 8.59 -6.89 -17.38
CA ARG A 52 10.04 -7.14 -17.23
C ARG A 52 10.77 -6.01 -16.52
N VAL A 53 10.04 -5.07 -15.93
CA VAL A 53 10.65 -3.95 -15.21
C VAL A 53 11.11 -4.46 -13.86
N LYS A 54 12.41 -4.39 -13.59
CA LYS A 54 12.98 -4.66 -12.27
C LYS A 54 12.79 -3.47 -11.33
N LEU A 55 12.75 -3.72 -10.02
CA LEU A 55 12.64 -2.64 -9.03
C LEU A 55 13.84 -1.69 -9.08
N SER A 56 15.05 -2.19 -9.39
CA SER A 56 16.25 -1.38 -9.64
C SER A 56 16.18 -0.46 -10.88
N GLU A 57 15.23 -0.70 -11.78
CA GLU A 57 15.00 0.18 -12.94
C GLU A 57 14.07 1.34 -12.60
N LEU A 58 13.37 1.30 -11.46
CA LEU A 58 12.50 2.38 -11.02
C LEU A 58 13.34 3.56 -10.49
N PRO A 59 12.97 4.81 -10.86
CA PRO A 59 13.56 6.00 -10.29
C PRO A 59 13.35 6.05 -8.77
N GLU A 60 14.25 6.73 -8.06
CA GLU A 60 14.02 7.05 -6.64
C GLU A 60 12.88 8.06 -6.50
N ASN A 61 12.12 7.96 -5.41
CA ASN A 61 10.97 8.83 -5.09
C ASN A 61 9.89 8.89 -6.17
N VAL A 62 9.77 7.84 -6.99
CA VAL A 62 8.67 7.65 -7.94
C VAL A 62 8.05 6.29 -7.67
N TYR A 63 6.76 6.28 -7.37
CA TYR A 63 6.00 5.06 -7.18
C TYR A 63 5.14 4.78 -8.41
N ILE A 64 5.08 3.51 -8.79
CA ILE A 64 4.14 3.06 -9.81
C ILE A 64 2.99 2.38 -9.09
N GLU A 65 1.76 2.85 -9.30
CA GLU A 65 0.58 2.04 -9.02
C GLU A 65 0.28 1.16 -10.25
N PRO A 66 0.44 -0.17 -10.14
CA PRO A 66 0.10 -1.06 -11.23
C PRO A 66 -1.42 -1.19 -11.33
N VAL A 67 -1.97 -0.84 -12.49
CA VAL A 67 -3.43 -0.82 -12.71
C VAL A 67 -3.84 -1.78 -13.83
N LEU A 68 -5.14 -2.04 -13.98
CA LEU A 68 -5.65 -2.81 -15.13
C LEU A 68 -5.52 -1.99 -16.42
N ASP A 69 -5.99 -0.75 -16.40
CA ASP A 69 -6.01 0.15 -17.54
C ASP A 69 -6.22 1.61 -17.08
N VAL A 70 -5.96 2.56 -17.99
CA VAL A 70 -6.31 3.99 -17.81
C VAL A 70 -7.02 4.47 -19.07
N LYS A 71 -8.29 4.88 -18.95
CA LYS A 71 -9.08 5.38 -20.09
C LYS A 71 -9.78 6.67 -19.74
N ASN A 72 -9.64 7.71 -20.57
CA ASN A 72 -10.32 9.00 -20.36
C ASN A 72 -10.14 9.55 -18.93
N ARG A 73 -8.92 9.44 -18.38
CA ARG A 73 -8.57 9.80 -16.99
C ARG A 73 -9.26 8.98 -15.89
N VAL A 74 -9.93 7.89 -16.25
CA VAL A 74 -10.44 6.90 -15.31
C VAL A 74 -9.38 5.82 -15.11
N VAL A 75 -8.97 5.63 -13.87
CA VAL A 75 -8.06 4.58 -13.43
C VAL A 75 -8.85 3.32 -13.08
N TYR A 76 -8.53 2.20 -13.71
CA TYR A 76 -9.11 0.90 -13.38
C TYR A 76 -8.14 0.13 -12.49
N ALA A 77 -8.31 0.25 -11.17
CA ALA A 77 -7.41 -0.37 -10.18
C ALA A 77 -7.39 -1.90 -10.28
N LEU A 78 -6.27 -2.51 -9.87
CA LEU A 78 -6.20 -3.96 -9.69
C LEU A 78 -6.93 -4.35 -8.40
N ASN A 79 -7.70 -5.45 -8.45
CA ASN A 79 -8.16 -6.09 -7.22
C ASN A 79 -7.01 -6.90 -6.58
N TYR A 80 -6.67 -6.60 -5.33
CA TYR A 80 -5.63 -7.27 -4.55
C TYR A 80 -6.15 -8.18 -3.42
N GLY A 81 -7.38 -7.99 -2.95
CA GLY A 81 -7.97 -8.70 -1.81
C GLY A 81 -9.49 -8.57 -1.75
N ASP A 82 -10.14 -9.39 -0.93
CA ASP A 82 -11.61 -9.52 -0.90
C ASP A 82 -12.26 -8.85 0.34
N LEU A 83 -11.45 -8.32 1.26
CA LEU A 83 -11.89 -7.83 2.56
C LEU A 83 -12.01 -6.31 2.65
N PHE A 84 -10.97 -5.57 2.25
CA PHE A 84 -10.90 -4.11 2.25
C PHE A 84 -10.60 -3.58 0.84
N ASN A 85 -10.55 -2.26 0.67
CA ASN A 85 -9.96 -1.66 -0.52
C ASN A 85 -8.46 -1.52 -0.33
N TYR A 86 -7.70 -1.83 -1.38
CA TYR A 86 -6.24 -1.84 -1.36
C TYR A 86 -5.68 -1.04 -2.52
N GLU A 87 -4.70 -0.20 -2.22
CA GLU A 87 -3.82 0.42 -3.20
C GLU A 87 -2.40 -0.14 -2.98
N VAL A 88 -1.68 -0.40 -4.08
CA VAL A 88 -0.33 -0.98 -3.99
C VAL A 88 0.63 -0.16 -4.85
N LEU A 89 1.54 0.51 -4.17
CA LEU A 89 2.53 1.39 -4.77
C LEU A 89 3.88 0.69 -4.79
N VAL A 90 4.45 0.55 -5.99
CA VAL A 90 5.73 -0.16 -6.20
C VAL A 90 6.82 0.85 -6.52
N GLY A 91 7.79 0.96 -5.62
CA GLY A 91 8.97 1.81 -5.76
C GLY A 91 10.27 1.00 -5.90
N ARG A 92 11.39 1.72 -5.85
CA ARG A 92 12.74 1.13 -5.98
C ARG A 92 13.12 0.32 -4.73
N GLY A 93 12.78 -0.98 -4.72
CA GLY A 93 13.11 -1.90 -3.63
C GLY A 93 12.16 -1.81 -2.42
N ILE A 94 11.12 -1.00 -2.55
CA ILE A 94 10.09 -0.77 -1.55
C ILE A 94 8.71 -0.98 -2.19
N THR A 95 7.77 -1.49 -1.42
CA THR A 95 6.36 -1.57 -1.81
C THR A 95 5.52 -1.10 -0.64
N ILE A 96 4.59 -0.18 -0.92
CA ILE A 96 3.64 0.38 0.04
C ILE A 96 2.27 -0.22 -0.27
N ILE A 97 1.52 -0.54 0.77
CA ILE A 97 0.14 -0.99 0.67
C ILE A 97 -0.70 -0.06 1.54
N ASP A 98 -1.60 0.67 0.89
CA ASP A 98 -2.63 1.45 1.57
C ASP A 98 -3.91 0.60 1.66
N ILE A 99 -4.47 0.54 2.86
CA ILE A 99 -5.71 -0.17 3.18
C ILE A 99 -6.74 0.87 3.60
N MET A 100 -7.89 0.86 2.94
CA MET A 100 -8.96 1.79 3.28
C MET A 100 -10.35 1.17 3.15
N ASP A 101 -11.28 1.66 3.96
CA ASP A 101 -12.69 1.32 3.83
C ASP A 101 -13.59 2.39 4.45
N ARG A 102 -14.90 2.28 4.22
CA ARG A 102 -15.91 3.13 4.84
C ARG A 102 -17.03 2.33 5.47
N LYS A 103 -17.43 2.68 6.70
CA LYS A 103 -18.54 2.03 7.41
C LYS A 103 -19.83 2.06 6.62
N LYS A 104 -20.17 3.17 5.95
CA LYS A 104 -21.39 3.26 5.12
C LYS A 104 -21.46 2.26 3.95
N TYR A 105 -20.33 1.72 3.50
CA TYR A 105 -20.27 0.72 2.43
C TYR A 105 -19.98 -0.69 2.94
N TRP A 106 -19.83 -0.84 4.26
CA TRP A 106 -19.57 -2.12 4.88
C TRP A 106 -20.80 -3.03 4.82
N SER A 107 -20.61 -4.24 4.30
CA SER A 107 -21.70 -5.19 4.03
C SER A 107 -21.51 -6.56 4.67
N LYS A 108 -20.46 -6.76 5.47
CA LYS A 108 -20.20 -8.04 6.14
C LYS A 108 -21.04 -8.17 7.43
N PRO A 109 -21.34 -9.40 7.88
CA PRO A 109 -22.14 -9.61 9.10
C PRO A 109 -21.50 -9.15 10.41
N ILE A 110 -20.17 -9.08 10.47
CA ILE A 110 -19.41 -8.60 11.63
C ILE A 110 -19.02 -7.14 11.35
N SER A 111 -19.13 -6.25 12.34
CA SER A 111 -18.87 -4.81 12.16
C SER A 111 -17.44 -4.54 11.68
N LEU A 112 -17.28 -3.45 10.92
CA LEU A 112 -15.98 -3.03 10.41
C LEU A 112 -14.98 -2.77 11.55
N ASP A 113 -15.42 -2.25 12.70
CA ASP A 113 -14.55 -2.00 13.86
C ASP A 113 -13.83 -3.27 14.34
N VAL A 114 -14.53 -4.42 14.33
CA VAL A 114 -13.94 -5.71 14.74
C VAL A 114 -12.89 -6.16 13.73
N TYR A 115 -13.11 -5.93 12.44
CA TYR A 115 -12.16 -6.25 11.39
C TYR A 115 -10.93 -5.34 11.44
N VAL A 116 -11.09 -4.06 11.74
CA VAL A 116 -9.98 -3.12 11.88
C VAL A 116 -9.16 -3.36 13.13
N SER A 117 -9.80 -3.70 14.25
CA SER A 117 -9.07 -4.15 15.45
C SER A 117 -8.24 -5.41 15.16
N ALA A 118 -8.79 -6.35 14.38
CA ALA A 118 -8.05 -7.54 13.96
C ALA A 118 -6.92 -7.23 12.95
N LEU A 119 -7.11 -6.22 12.08
CA LEU A 119 -6.09 -5.70 11.18
C LEU A 119 -4.91 -5.07 11.96
N ASP A 120 -5.20 -4.20 12.91
CA ASP A 120 -4.16 -3.57 13.74
C ASP A 120 -3.35 -4.61 14.52
N ASP A 121 -4.02 -5.61 15.12
CA ASP A 121 -3.38 -6.73 15.81
C ASP A 121 -2.47 -7.57 14.90
N VAL A 122 -2.80 -7.75 13.62
CA VAL A 122 -1.91 -8.46 12.68
C VAL A 122 -0.76 -7.57 12.22
N MET A 123 -0.99 -6.29 11.96
CA MET A 123 0.07 -5.38 11.52
C MET A 123 1.10 -5.16 12.61
N ALA A 124 0.69 -4.95 13.86
CA ALA A 124 1.59 -4.86 15.02
C ALA A 124 2.48 -6.10 15.17
N LYS A 125 1.98 -7.29 14.82
CA LYS A 125 2.78 -8.53 14.84
C LYS A 125 3.79 -8.59 13.70
N LEU A 126 3.37 -8.24 12.49
CA LEU A 126 4.25 -8.24 11.33
C LEU A 126 5.39 -7.22 11.50
N GLU A 127 5.07 -6.05 12.01
CA GLU A 127 6.03 -4.99 12.33
C GLU A 127 7.02 -5.42 13.41
N ARG A 128 6.54 -6.03 14.51
CA ARG A 128 7.41 -6.54 15.58
C ARG A 128 8.42 -7.59 15.09
N GLN A 129 8.07 -8.35 14.04
CA GLN A 129 8.97 -9.33 13.43
C GLN A 129 9.86 -8.73 12.32
N GLY A 130 9.72 -7.44 12.02
CA GLY A 130 10.50 -6.74 11.00
C GLY A 130 10.09 -7.07 9.56
N PHE A 131 8.90 -7.61 9.33
CA PHE A 131 8.41 -7.87 7.97
C PHE A 131 7.91 -6.60 7.28
N ILE A 132 7.36 -5.66 8.04
CA ILE A 132 6.77 -4.42 7.55
C ILE A 132 7.17 -3.24 8.45
N THR A 133 6.90 -2.03 7.98
CA THR A 133 6.94 -0.80 8.78
C THR A 133 5.64 -0.05 8.52
N ARG A 134 4.89 0.30 9.57
CA ARG A 134 3.65 1.07 9.43
C ARG A 134 3.98 2.55 9.19
N HIS A 135 3.15 3.22 8.40
CA HIS A 135 3.22 4.65 8.19
C HIS A 135 2.29 5.35 9.17
N ALA A 136 2.75 6.43 9.77
CA ALA A 136 1.97 7.23 10.70
C ALA A 136 1.21 8.35 9.96
N TYR A 137 -0.03 8.57 10.36
CA TYR A 137 -0.88 9.66 9.91
C TYR A 137 -0.90 10.77 10.96
N VAL A 138 -0.98 12.02 10.49
CA VAL A 138 -1.27 13.15 11.37
C VAL A 138 -2.77 13.16 11.63
N SER A 139 -3.16 12.86 12.87
CA SER A 139 -4.54 13.02 13.35
C SER A 139 -4.71 14.40 13.99
N PHE A 140 -5.82 15.05 13.64
CA PHE A 140 -6.24 16.35 14.17
C PHE A 140 -7.38 16.23 15.22
N GLU A 141 -7.67 15.00 15.68
CA GLU A 141 -8.74 14.78 16.66
C GLU A 141 -8.40 15.33 18.05
N ASP A 142 -9.23 16.27 18.51
CA ASP A 142 -9.43 16.71 19.90
C ASP A 142 -8.17 16.99 20.73
N ILE A 143 -7.32 17.88 20.22
CA ILE A 143 -6.31 18.53 21.04
C ILE A 143 -6.36 20.02 20.74
N GLY A 144 -6.35 20.86 21.78
CA GLY A 144 -6.39 22.31 21.65
C GLY A 144 -5.34 22.82 20.67
N GLU A 145 -5.51 24.05 20.17
CA GLU A 145 -4.98 24.64 18.91
C GLU A 145 -3.52 24.36 18.46
N ASP A 146 -2.68 23.64 19.21
CA ASP A 146 -1.26 23.38 18.90
C ASP A 146 -0.75 21.92 19.13
N GLU A 147 -1.61 20.91 19.37
CA GLU A 147 -1.15 19.51 19.55
C GLU A 147 -1.64 18.58 18.42
N PHE A 148 -0.72 17.85 17.77
CA PHE A 148 -1.02 16.81 16.78
C PHE A 148 -0.61 15.43 17.30
N LYS A 149 -1.40 14.40 17.00
CA LYS A 149 -1.03 12.99 17.24
C LYS A 149 -0.57 12.33 15.94
N LEU A 150 0.44 11.50 16.05
CA LEU A 150 0.86 10.58 14.99
C LEU A 150 0.30 9.21 15.33
N ASP A 151 -0.67 8.74 14.55
CA ASP A 151 -1.29 7.42 14.71
C ASP A 151 -1.06 6.58 13.46
N ASP A 152 -0.64 5.33 13.63
CA ASP A 152 -0.42 4.37 12.54
C ASP A 152 -1.72 3.84 11.91
N LEU A 153 -2.86 4.26 12.48
CA LEU A 153 -4.22 3.90 12.10
C LEU A 153 -5.06 5.19 12.14
N TYR A 154 -5.48 5.68 10.98
CA TYR A 154 -6.51 6.72 10.92
C TYR A 154 -7.88 6.05 10.93
N TRP A 155 -8.71 6.41 11.91
CA TRP A 155 -10.03 5.85 12.07
C TRP A 155 -11.00 6.89 12.62
N ASP A 156 -11.85 7.43 11.76
CA ASP A 156 -12.96 8.29 12.17
C ASP A 156 -14.30 7.51 12.17
N ASP A 157 -15.39 8.23 12.43
CA ASP A 157 -16.72 7.63 12.51
C ASP A 157 -17.17 6.88 11.23
N ASP A 158 -16.70 7.27 10.04
CA ASP A 158 -17.06 6.63 8.75
C ASP A 158 -15.86 6.03 8.00
N TYR A 159 -14.66 6.60 8.10
CA TYR A 159 -13.52 6.30 7.24
C TYR A 159 -12.32 5.74 8.00
N PHE A 160 -11.69 4.78 7.34
CA PHE A 160 -10.52 4.07 7.81
C PHE A 160 -9.38 4.18 6.80
N ASN A 161 -8.18 4.44 7.30
CA ASN A 161 -6.96 4.29 6.52
C ASN A 161 -5.80 3.72 7.37
N MET A 162 -5.05 2.79 6.80
CA MET A 162 -3.77 2.31 7.33
C MET A 162 -2.83 2.02 6.17
N SER A 163 -1.56 2.39 6.32
CA SER A 163 -0.53 2.15 5.33
C SER A 163 0.68 1.49 5.95
N PHE A 164 1.32 0.63 5.20
CA PHE A 164 2.57 0.00 5.59
C PHE A 164 3.44 -0.29 4.38
N GLU A 165 4.75 -0.35 4.62
CA GLU A 165 5.74 -0.71 3.62
C GLU A 165 6.45 -2.01 3.95
N TYR A 166 6.97 -2.65 2.92
CA TYR A 166 7.96 -3.72 3.02
C TYR A 166 8.98 -3.61 1.89
N ARG A 167 10.13 -4.25 2.09
CA ARG A 167 11.24 -4.23 1.13
C ARG A 167 11.32 -5.53 0.35
N LEU A 168 11.66 -5.41 -0.92
CA LEU A 168 11.89 -6.53 -1.83
C LEU A 168 13.28 -6.43 -2.50
N PRO A 169 13.91 -7.54 -2.87
CA PRO A 169 15.17 -7.53 -3.61
C PRO A 169 15.09 -6.70 -4.89
N LEU A 170 16.12 -5.90 -5.18
CA LEU A 170 16.14 -4.96 -6.32
C LEU A 170 16.09 -5.64 -7.71
N ASP A 171 16.39 -6.93 -7.78
CA ASP A 171 16.29 -7.75 -8.99
C ASP A 171 14.87 -8.33 -9.21
N THR A 172 13.99 -8.19 -8.22
CA THR A 172 12.55 -8.48 -8.33
C THR A 172 11.94 -7.65 -9.43
N THR A 173 10.97 -8.22 -10.16
CA THR A 173 10.19 -7.47 -11.16
C THR A 173 8.93 -6.90 -10.56
N VAL A 174 8.41 -5.81 -11.14
CA VAL A 174 7.13 -5.22 -10.71
C VAL A 174 5.99 -6.25 -10.70
N ILE A 175 5.94 -7.15 -11.69
CA ILE A 175 4.96 -8.26 -11.69
C ILE A 175 5.12 -9.20 -10.50
N LYS A 176 6.37 -9.52 -10.12
CA LYS A 176 6.63 -10.35 -8.94
C LYS A 176 6.22 -9.61 -7.66
N ALA A 177 6.50 -8.31 -7.56
CA ALA A 177 6.06 -7.48 -6.43
C ALA A 177 4.53 -7.45 -6.32
N VAL A 178 3.80 -7.26 -7.42
CA VAL A 178 2.33 -7.32 -7.46
C VAL A 178 1.80 -8.70 -7.02
N LYS A 179 2.42 -9.79 -7.49
CA LYS A 179 2.05 -11.15 -7.07
C LYS A 179 2.34 -11.38 -5.59
N PHE A 180 3.44 -10.83 -5.09
CA PHE A 180 3.80 -10.90 -3.68
C PHE A 180 2.78 -10.14 -2.82
N ALA A 181 2.43 -8.91 -3.19
CA ALA A 181 1.40 -8.11 -2.52
C ALA A 181 0.08 -8.88 -2.41
N ARG A 182 -0.41 -9.47 -3.52
CA ARG A 182 -1.63 -10.31 -3.50
C ARG A 182 -1.54 -11.48 -2.53
N LYS A 183 -0.41 -12.18 -2.49
CA LYS A 183 -0.20 -13.31 -1.57
C LYS A 183 -0.15 -12.83 -0.12
N LEU A 184 0.55 -11.73 0.14
CA LEU A 184 0.69 -11.14 1.47
C LEU A 184 -0.68 -10.68 1.98
N ILE A 185 -1.43 -9.91 1.19
CA ILE A 185 -2.80 -9.46 1.48
C ILE A 185 -3.69 -10.65 1.79
N LYS A 186 -3.68 -11.70 0.96
CA LYS A 186 -4.48 -12.91 1.24
C LYS A 186 -4.14 -13.57 2.59
N ILE A 187 -2.85 -13.65 2.93
CA ILE A 187 -2.42 -14.22 4.23
C ILE A 187 -2.91 -13.36 5.40
N ILE A 188 -2.88 -12.03 5.24
CA ILE A 188 -3.38 -11.05 6.20
C ILE A 188 -4.89 -11.21 6.35
N GLU A 189 -5.66 -11.17 5.26
CA GLU A 189 -7.12 -11.31 5.24
C GLU A 189 -7.57 -12.62 5.91
N ASP A 190 -6.95 -13.75 5.58
CA ASP A 190 -7.22 -15.05 6.20
C ASP A 190 -7.13 -14.97 7.74
N TYR A 191 -6.15 -14.22 8.26
CA TYR A 191 -5.94 -14.06 9.69
C TYR A 191 -6.94 -13.10 10.33
N ILE A 192 -7.24 -11.98 9.64
CA ILE A 192 -8.23 -11.00 10.10
C ILE A 192 -9.62 -11.65 10.16
N GLU A 193 -10.04 -12.35 9.11
CA GLU A 193 -11.32 -13.06 9.10
C GLU A 193 -11.41 -14.07 10.25
N TYR A 194 -10.33 -14.82 10.48
CA TYR A 194 -10.25 -15.75 11.59
C TYR A 194 -10.43 -15.04 12.94
N LYS A 195 -9.73 -13.93 13.17
CA LYS A 195 -9.80 -13.15 14.40
C LYS A 195 -11.18 -12.54 14.62
N ALA A 196 -11.75 -11.89 13.60
CA ALA A 196 -13.07 -11.30 13.65
C ALA A 196 -14.15 -12.33 13.98
N ARG A 197 -14.13 -13.50 13.31
CA ARG A 197 -15.08 -14.60 13.60
C ARG A 197 -14.90 -15.17 14.99
N LYS A 198 -13.66 -15.27 15.49
CA LYS A 198 -13.37 -15.75 16.85
C LYS A 198 -13.97 -14.82 17.90
N GLU A 199 -13.78 -13.51 17.72
CA GLU A 199 -14.32 -12.46 18.59
C GLU A 199 -15.85 -12.54 18.61
N ALA A 200 -16.48 -12.58 17.42
CA ALA A 200 -17.93 -12.67 17.29
C ALA A 200 -18.51 -13.97 17.88
N ALA A 201 -17.83 -15.11 17.71
CA ALA A 201 -18.30 -16.41 18.20
C ALA A 201 -17.96 -16.69 19.67
N ARG A 202 -17.21 -15.82 20.35
CA ARG A 202 -16.66 -16.06 21.71
C ARG A 202 -15.97 -17.43 21.85
N SER A 203 -15.30 -17.89 20.79
CA SER A 203 -14.75 -19.24 20.70
C SER A 203 -13.27 -19.31 21.11
N SER A 204 -12.89 -20.38 21.82
CA SER A 204 -11.52 -20.60 22.31
C SER A 204 -10.57 -21.27 21.30
N LYS A 205 -11.03 -21.73 20.14
CA LYS A 205 -10.18 -22.43 19.16
C LYS A 205 -9.19 -21.47 18.48
N CYS A 206 -7.90 -21.78 18.61
CA CYS A 206 -6.76 -20.95 18.20
C CYS A 206 -6.19 -21.39 16.83
N VAL A 207 -6.36 -20.59 15.76
CA VAL A 207 -5.35 -20.60 14.67
C VAL A 207 -4.15 -19.88 15.27
N SER A 208 -3.06 -20.64 15.46
CA SER A 208 -1.92 -20.12 16.18
C SER A 208 -1.29 -18.95 15.40
N GLU A 209 -0.95 -17.88 16.09
CA GLU A 209 -0.10 -16.79 15.60
C GLU A 209 1.15 -17.30 14.86
N LYS A 210 1.71 -18.43 15.34
CA LYS A 210 2.83 -19.13 14.69
C LYS A 210 2.53 -19.51 13.24
N THR A 211 1.28 -19.82 12.90
CA THR A 211 0.89 -20.20 11.54
C THR A 211 0.95 -19.00 10.58
N LEU A 212 0.45 -17.84 11.00
CA LEU A 212 0.53 -16.59 10.24
C LEU A 212 2.00 -16.24 9.95
N LEU A 213 2.81 -16.15 11.01
CA LEU A 213 4.21 -15.74 10.89
C LEU A 213 5.02 -16.70 10.01
N ARG A 214 4.74 -18.01 10.09
CA ARG A 214 5.36 -19.01 9.19
C ARG A 214 4.95 -18.84 7.73
N LYS A 215 3.69 -18.47 7.45
CA LYS A 215 3.23 -18.22 6.08
C LYS A 215 3.93 -16.98 5.51
N VAL A 216 4.03 -15.90 6.29
CA VAL A 216 4.70 -14.66 5.88
C VAL A 216 6.21 -14.87 5.72
N ASP A 217 6.89 -15.47 6.70
CA ASP A 217 8.32 -15.81 6.61
C ASP A 217 8.63 -16.65 5.36
N ARG A 218 7.81 -17.67 5.07
CA ARG A 218 7.97 -18.46 3.84
C ARG A 218 7.81 -17.59 2.59
N LEU A 219 6.80 -16.73 2.56
CA LEU A 219 6.57 -15.85 1.42
C LEU A 219 7.77 -14.92 1.15
N PHE A 220 8.35 -14.33 2.20
CA PHE A 220 9.55 -13.47 2.10
C PHE A 220 10.81 -14.24 1.69
N ARG A 221 10.91 -15.54 1.97
CA ARG A 221 12.03 -16.38 1.50
C ARG A 221 11.91 -16.84 0.05
N GLU A 222 10.71 -16.82 -0.51
CA GLU A 222 10.42 -17.29 -1.87
C GLU A 222 10.65 -16.23 -2.96
N ILE A 223 10.83 -14.96 -2.58
CA ILE A 223 10.90 -13.83 -3.53
C ILE A 223 12.32 -13.49 -3.96
#